data_AF-A0A357G1I7-F1
#
_entry.id   AF-A0A357G1I7-F1
#
_cell.length_a   1.000
_cell.length_b   1.000
_cell.length_c   1.000
_cell.angle_alpha   90.00
_cell.angle_beta   90.00
_cell.angle_gamma   90.00
#
_symmetry.space_group_name_H-M   'P 1'
#
loop_
_entity.id
_entity.type
_entity.pdbx_description
1 polymer ?
#
loop_
_entity_poly.entity_id
_entity_poly.type
_entity_poly.pdbx_seq_one_letter_code
_entity_poly.pdbx_strand_id
1 'polypeptide(L)' 'NLARLGLADKVEIAAADASQWQPADGQAPQRILLDAPCTATGTIRRHPDILHLKTAQDMESLTAVQARLLDNAADIL' A
#
# COMPACT_ATOMS: atom_id res chain seq x y z
N ASN A 1 -6.05 -3.89 16.19
CA ASN A 1 -5.45 -5.21 15.88
C ASN A 1 -4.17 -5.48 16.63
N LEU A 2 -3.12 -4.65 16.51
CA LEU A 2 -1.83 -4.86 17.17
C LEU A 2 -1.93 -5.03 18.70
N ALA A 3 -2.68 -4.17 19.39
CA ALA A 3 -2.91 -4.29 20.83
C ALA A 3 -3.58 -5.63 21.22
N ARG A 4 -4.63 -6.03 20.49
CA ARG A 4 -5.33 -7.32 20.70
C ARG A 4 -4.41 -8.53 20.51
N LEU A 5 -3.39 -8.40 19.66
CA LEU A 5 -2.41 -9.45 19.37
C LEU A 5 -1.13 -9.35 20.22
N GLY A 6 -1.00 -8.34 21.08
CA GLY A 6 0.20 -8.13 21.89
C GLY A 6 1.46 -7.83 21.06
N LEU A 7 1.32 -7.10 19.95
CA LEU A 7 2.42 -6.73 19.04
C LEU A 7 2.74 -5.23 19.03
N ALA A 8 2.07 -4.44 19.86
CA ALA A 8 2.16 -2.99 19.83
C ALA A 8 3.56 -2.45 20.20
N ASP A 9 4.34 -3.22 20.96
CA ASP A 9 5.72 -2.94 21.36
C ASP A 9 6.76 -3.34 20.29
N LYS A 10 6.35 -4.07 19.25
CA LYS A 10 7.23 -4.60 18.19
C LYS A 10 7.08 -3.89 16.85
N VAL A 11 6.15 -2.94 16.76
CA VAL A 11 5.80 -2.27 15.50
C VAL A 11 5.81 -0.78 15.73
N GLU A 12 6.62 -0.08 14.94
CA GLU A 12 6.53 1.36 14.79
C GLU A 12 5.47 1.70 13.74
N ILE A 13 4.63 2.68 14.03
CA ILE A 13 3.54 3.11 13.14
C ILE A 13 3.81 4.55 12.72
N ALA A 14 3.85 4.78 11.41
CA ALA A 14 3.94 6.10 10.82
C ALA A 14 2.71 6.39 9.93
N ALA A 15 2.16 7.59 10.04
CA ALA A 15 1.19 8.12 9.10
C ALA A 15 1.92 9.05 8.13
N ALA A 16 2.20 8.57 6.92
CA ALA A 16 2.98 9.29 5.92
C ALA A 16 2.54 8.91 4.50
N ASP A 17 2.96 9.69 3.50
CA ASP A 17 2.84 9.31 2.10
C ASP A 17 3.92 8.28 1.77
N ALA A 18 3.50 7.03 1.54
CA ALA A 18 4.40 5.94 1.21
C ALA A 18 5.14 6.11 -0.13
N SER A 19 4.70 7.00 -1.01
CA SER A 19 5.40 7.31 -2.27
C SER A 19 6.59 8.25 -2.08
N GLN A 20 6.76 8.79 -0.87
CA GLN A 20 7.87 9.71 -0.51
C GLN A 20 8.49 9.36 0.84
N TRP A 21 8.03 8.29 1.49
CA TRP A 21 8.49 7.91 2.81
C TRP A 21 9.95 7.42 2.75
N GLN A 22 10.73 7.84 3.74
CA GLN A 22 12.13 7.50 3.89
C GLN A 22 12.38 7.02 5.32
N PRO A 23 13.27 6.04 5.54
CA PRO A 23 13.64 5.59 6.88
C PRO A 23 14.37 6.71 7.63
N ALA A 24 13.94 6.97 8.88
CA ALA A 24 14.40 8.11 9.67
C ALA A 24 15.93 8.15 9.90
N ASP A 25 16.57 6.98 9.98
CA ASP A 25 18.00 6.85 10.28
C ASP A 25 18.84 6.46 9.05
N GLY A 26 18.27 6.52 7.84
CA GLY A 26 18.94 6.09 6.61
C GLY A 26 19.22 4.59 6.54
N GLN A 27 18.70 3.80 7.48
CA GLN A 27 18.79 2.34 7.45
C GLN A 27 17.72 1.78 6.52
N ALA A 28 18.16 1.29 5.37
CA ALA A 28 17.30 0.59 4.43
C ALA A 28 16.73 -0.70 5.08
N PRO A 29 15.42 -0.97 4.94
CA PRO A 29 14.83 -2.21 5.39
C PRO A 29 15.34 -3.39 4.57
N GLN A 30 15.56 -4.53 5.22
CA GLN A 30 16.01 -5.75 4.53
C GLN A 30 14.94 -6.32 3.58
N ARG A 31 13.67 -6.01 3.83
CA ARG A 31 12.50 -6.46 3.09
C ARG A 31 11.40 -5.42 3.17
N ILE A 32 10.67 -5.25 2.08
CA ILE A 32 9.46 -4.43 2.01
C ILE A 32 8.30 -5.28 1.55
N LEU A 33 7.15 -5.12 2.21
CA LEU A 33 5.86 -5.59 1.73
C LEU A 33 5.02 -4.38 1.35
N LEU A 34 4.73 -4.24 0.06
CA LEU A 34 3.88 -3.18 -0.46
C LEU A 34 2.49 -3.73 -0.78
N ASP A 35 1.49 -3.38 0.04
CA ASP A 35 0.08 -3.63 -0.25
C ASP A 35 -0.52 -2.39 -0.92
N ALA A 36 -0.43 -2.33 -2.25
CA ALA A 36 -0.79 -1.14 -3.01
C ALA A 36 -2.31 -1.06 -3.26
N PRO A 37 -2.91 0.15 -3.28
CA PRO A 37 -4.31 0.34 -3.65
C PRO A 37 -4.55 -0.16 -5.07
N CYS A 38 -5.54 -1.02 -5.27
CA CYS A 38 -5.80 -1.67 -6.55
C CYS A 38 -7.28 -1.54 -6.98
N THR A 39 -7.62 -2.17 -8.10
CA THR A 39 -8.99 -2.17 -8.65
C THR A 39 -9.98 -2.95 -7.78
N ALA A 40 -9.49 -3.72 -6.80
CA ALA A 40 -10.28 -4.56 -5.88
C ALA A 40 -11.19 -5.60 -6.58
N THR A 41 -10.99 -5.85 -7.87
CA THR A 41 -11.79 -6.81 -8.65
C THR A 41 -11.70 -8.25 -8.11
N GLY A 42 -10.60 -8.62 -7.45
CA GLY A 42 -10.49 -9.89 -6.73
C GLY A 42 -11.50 -10.07 -5.59
N THR A 43 -12.19 -9.01 -5.17
CA THR A 43 -13.19 -9.03 -4.08
C THR A 43 -14.64 -9.02 -4.58
N ILE A 44 -14.89 -9.06 -5.89
CA ILE A 44 -16.23 -8.96 -6.52
C ILE A 44 -17.27 -9.90 -5.89
N ARG A 45 -16.89 -11.12 -5.51
CA ARG A 45 -17.82 -12.07 -4.86
C ARG A 45 -18.46 -11.49 -3.58
N ARG A 46 -17.72 -10.69 -2.83
CA ARG A 46 -18.17 -10.04 -1.60
C ARG A 46 -18.69 -8.62 -1.84
N HIS A 47 -18.23 -7.97 -2.91
CA HIS A 47 -18.54 -6.60 -3.28
C HIS A 47 -18.89 -6.53 -4.79
N PRO A 48 -20.09 -6.98 -5.20
CA PRO A 48 -20.44 -7.09 -6.62
C PRO A 48 -20.63 -5.73 -7.30
N ASP A 49 -20.89 -4.69 -6.53
CA ASP A 49 -21.00 -3.29 -6.94
C ASP A 49 -19.72 -2.75 -7.61
N ILE A 50 -18.55 -3.31 -7.29
CA ILE A 50 -17.27 -2.94 -7.90
C ILE A 50 -17.32 -3.05 -9.44
N LEU A 51 -18.05 -4.02 -9.99
CA LEU A 51 -18.20 -4.19 -11.44
C LEU A 51 -18.88 -3.01 -12.13
N HIS A 52 -19.76 -2.31 -11.41
CA HIS A 52 -20.53 -1.19 -11.95
C HIS A 52 -19.86 0.16 -11.67
N LEU A 53 -19.09 0.25 -10.58
CA LEU A 53 -18.48 1.50 -10.13
C LEU A 53 -17.11 1.77 -10.76
N LYS A 54 -16.39 0.73 -11.22
CA LYS A 54 -15.04 0.90 -11.77
C LYS A 54 -15.06 1.30 -13.24
N THR A 55 -14.24 2.29 -13.56
CA THR A 55 -14.06 2.83 -14.91
C THR A 55 -12.63 2.58 -15.43
N ALA A 56 -12.41 2.76 -16.73
CA ALA A 56 -11.08 2.70 -17.31
C ALA A 56 -10.16 3.81 -16.76
N GLN A 57 -10.71 5.00 -16.49
CA GLN A 57 -9.96 6.11 -15.91
C GLN A 57 -9.47 5.81 -14.48
N ASP A 58 -10.24 5.07 -13.69
CA ASP A 58 -9.80 4.60 -12.37
C ASP A 58 -8.59 3.67 -12.49
N MET A 59 -8.55 2.83 -13.52
CA MET A 59 -7.44 1.90 -13.75
C MET A 59 -6.14 2.64 -14.08
N GLU A 60 -6.21 3.66 -14.95
CA GLU A 60 -5.05 4.50 -15.26
C GLU A 60 -4.54 5.23 -14.00
N SER A 61 -5.45 5.83 -13.24
CA SER A 61 -5.13 6.56 -12.01
C SER A 61 -4.50 5.65 -10.95
N LEU A 62 -5.05 4.44 -10.75
CA LEU A 62 -4.53 3.45 -9.82
C LEU A 62 -3.15 2.94 -10.25
N THR A 63 -2.95 2.64 -11.53
CA THR A 63 -1.65 2.20 -12.06
C THR A 63 -0.58 3.26 -11.82
N ALA A 64 -0.90 4.53 -12.03
CA ALA A 64 0.04 5.62 -11.78
C ALA A 64 0.41 5.76 -10.29
N VAL A 65 -0.54 5.55 -9.37
CA VAL A 65 -0.26 5.54 -7.92
C VAL A 65 0.60 4.34 -7.54
N GLN A 66 0.25 3.15 -8.03
CA GLN A 66 1.00 1.92 -7.76
C GLN A 66 2.45 2.00 -8.25
N ALA A 67 2.68 2.58 -9.43
CA ALA A 67 4.03 2.80 -9.95
C ALA A 67 4.87 3.66 -9.00
N ARG A 68 4.36 4.82 -8.57
CA ARG A 68 5.09 5.69 -7.63
C ARG A 68 5.40 5.00 -6.29
N LEU A 69 4.48 4.18 -5.80
CA LEU A 69 4.69 3.40 -4.57
C LEU A 69 5.76 2.33 -4.76
N LEU A 70 5.76 1.66 -5.91
CA LEU A 70 6.74 0.63 -6.24
C LEU A 70 8.13 1.23 -6.45
N ASP A 71 8.22 2.37 -7.14
CA ASP A 71 9.47 3.10 -7.37
C ASP A 71 10.10 3.49 -6.03
N ASN A 72 9.33 4.15 -5.14
CA ASN A 72 9.86 4.52 -3.82
C ASN A 72 10.23 3.29 -2.98
N ALA A 73 9.43 2.22 -3.03
CA ALA A 73 9.76 0.98 -2.32
C ALA A 73 11.07 0.35 -2.84
N ALA A 74 11.34 0.42 -4.15
CA ALA A 74 12.59 -0.07 -4.73
C ALA A 74 13.78 0.84 -4.37
N ASP A 75 13.58 2.15 -4.32
CA ASP A 75 14.63 3.14 -4.02
C ASP A 75 15.11 3.05 -2.57
N ILE A 76 14.22 2.75 -1.63
CA ILE A 76 14.56 2.71 -0.19
C ILE A 76 14.99 1.32 0.29
N LEU A 77 14.85 0.27 -0.52
CA LEU A 77 15.27 -1.10 -0.20
C LEU A 77 16.79 -1.27 -0.28
#